data_AF-A0A6C0FSY5-F1
#
_entry.id   AF-A0A6C0FSY5-F1
#
_cell.length_a   1.000
_cell.length_b   1.000
_cell.length_c   1.000
_cell.angle_alpha   90.00
_cell.angle_beta   90.00
_cell.angle_gamma   90.00
#
_symmetry.space_group_name_H-M   'P 1'
#
loop_
_entity.id
_entity.type
_entity.pdbx_description
1 polymer ?
#
loop_
_entity_poly.entity_id
_entity_poly.type
_entity_poly.pdbx_seq_one_letter_code
_entity_poly.pdbx_strand_id
1 'polypeptide(L)'
;MDIIHRVGMRSAALDDVYAALTTIDGLSGWWTTDTTGDPDVGGLLAFRFPQGGFDMVVLESEPGRKVVWEVVDGPEEWIGTTVRWELRQDGEYVIVLFAHEGWREPVEFMSHCSTKWATFLVSLKQLVETGAGAPAPDDLAISDWH
;
A
#
# COMPACT_ATOMS: atom_id res chain seq x y z
N MET A 1 -13.36 -9.77 7.63
CA MET A 1 -12.70 -10.55 6.56
C MET A 1 -11.48 -9.76 6.13
N ASP A 2 -10.40 -10.42 5.73
CA ASP A 2 -9.12 -9.73 5.51
C ASP A 2 -8.50 -10.15 4.17
N ILE A 3 -7.84 -9.21 3.51
CA ILE A 3 -6.99 -9.46 2.34
C ILE A 3 -5.56 -9.52 2.84
N ILE A 4 -4.89 -10.66 2.68
CA ILE A 4 -3.52 -10.87 3.16
C ILE A 4 -2.58 -11.27 2.02
N HIS A 5 -1.40 -10.67 1.99
CA HIS A 5 -0.37 -10.98 0.99
C HIS A 5 1.02 -11.01 1.63
N ARG A 6 1.93 -11.75 0.98
CA ARG A 6 3.35 -11.81 1.33
C ARG A 6 4.18 -11.56 0.08
N VAL A 7 5.08 -10.59 0.13
CA VAL A 7 6.04 -10.32 -0.95
C VAL A 7 7.45 -10.28 -0.39
N GLY A 8 8.42 -10.82 -1.14
CA GLY A 8 9.84 -10.78 -0.80
C GLY A 8 10.61 -9.95 -1.81
N MET A 9 11.44 -9.05 -1.31
CA MET A 9 12.29 -8.14 -2.10
C MET A 9 13.74 -8.52 -1.84
N ARG A 10 14.45 -8.96 -2.88
CA ARG A 10 15.84 -9.43 -2.80
C ARG A 10 16.78 -8.24 -2.95
N SER A 11 17.89 -8.25 -2.22
CA SER A 11 18.93 -7.21 -2.31
C SER A 11 18.43 -5.80 -1.94
N ALA A 12 17.30 -5.71 -1.25
CA ALA A 12 16.75 -4.47 -0.69
C ALA A 12 17.31 -4.22 0.70
N ALA A 13 17.52 -2.96 1.09
CA ALA A 13 17.68 -2.61 2.48
C ALA A 13 16.30 -2.48 3.14
N LEU A 14 16.19 -2.90 4.40
CA LEU A 14 14.96 -2.78 5.19
C LEU A 14 14.48 -1.33 5.29
N ASP A 15 15.42 -0.39 5.39
CA ASP A 15 15.16 1.04 5.44
C ASP A 15 14.59 1.58 4.13
N ASP A 16 15.03 1.06 2.97
CA ASP A 16 14.51 1.47 1.66
C ASP A 16 13.05 1.03 1.49
N VAL A 17 12.72 -0.20 1.92
CA VAL A 17 11.34 -0.71 1.91
C VAL A 17 10.46 0.09 2.86
N TYR A 18 10.97 0.41 4.04
CA TYR A 18 10.25 1.25 5.01
C TYR A 18 10.03 2.66 4.46
N ALA A 19 11.04 3.29 3.86
CA ALA A 19 10.93 4.62 3.25
C ALA A 19 9.92 4.63 2.08
N ALA A 20 9.88 3.56 1.27
CA ALA A 20 8.89 3.41 0.20
C ALA A 20 7.43 3.37 0.71
N LEU A 21 7.23 3.00 1.98
CA LEU A 21 5.91 2.97 2.63
C LEU A 21 5.62 4.21 3.48
N THR A 22 6.61 5.03 3.83
CA THR A 22 6.46 6.08 4.85
C THR A 22 6.87 7.47 4.37
N THR A 23 7.15 7.62 3.08
CA THR A 23 7.45 8.93 2.47
C THR A 23 6.50 9.19 1.31
N ILE A 24 6.17 10.44 1.07
CA ILE A 24 5.32 10.84 -0.06
C ILE A 24 5.96 10.40 -1.38
N ASP A 25 7.26 10.66 -1.55
CA ASP A 25 8.01 10.22 -2.74
C ASP A 25 7.96 8.69 -2.91
N GLY A 26 8.18 7.94 -1.82
CA GLY A 26 8.10 6.49 -1.81
C GLY A 26 6.72 5.98 -2.22
N LEU A 27 5.67 6.44 -1.54
CA LEU A 27 4.28 6.05 -1.81
C LEU A 27 3.89 6.38 -3.25
N SER A 28 4.27 7.56 -3.74
CA SER A 28 3.98 7.99 -5.10
C SER A 28 4.69 7.16 -6.17
N GLY A 29 5.83 6.55 -5.82
CA GLY A 29 6.65 5.77 -6.73
C GLY A 29 6.13 4.35 -7.02
N TRP A 30 5.20 3.82 -6.22
CA TRP A 30 4.65 2.48 -6.46
C TRP A 30 3.13 2.38 -6.41
N TRP A 31 2.44 3.29 -5.70
CA TRP A 31 0.99 3.23 -5.50
C TRP A 31 0.24 4.15 -6.46
N THR A 32 0.36 5.46 -6.30
CA THR A 32 -0.20 6.44 -7.25
C THR A 32 0.59 7.74 -7.27
N THR A 33 0.82 8.28 -8.46
CA THR A 33 1.61 9.51 -8.65
C THR A 33 0.99 10.73 -7.97
N ASP A 34 -0.34 10.75 -7.78
CA ASP A 34 -1.04 11.80 -7.02
C ASP A 34 -1.22 11.36 -5.55
N THR A 35 -0.10 11.41 -4.83
CA THR A 35 -0.02 11.17 -3.38
C THR A 35 0.41 12.45 -2.68
N THR A 36 -0.35 12.89 -1.69
CA THR A 36 -0.03 14.08 -0.89
C THR A 36 -0.36 13.85 0.59
N GLY A 37 0.05 14.78 1.46
CA GLY A 37 -0.32 14.78 2.87
C GLY A 37 0.87 14.69 3.82
N ASP A 38 0.59 14.20 5.02
CA ASP A 38 1.55 14.07 6.12
C ASP A 38 1.74 12.58 6.47
N PRO A 39 2.92 12.00 6.24
CA PRO A 39 3.19 10.59 6.53
C PRO A 39 3.55 10.32 7.99
N ASP A 40 3.66 11.35 8.84
CA ASP A 40 3.94 11.16 10.27
C ASP A 40 2.71 10.59 11.00
N VAL A 41 2.93 9.99 12.17
CA VAL A 41 1.84 9.43 12.99
C VAL A 41 0.83 10.52 13.37
N GLY A 42 -0.45 10.25 13.11
CA GLY A 42 -1.56 11.21 13.23
C GLY A 42 -1.75 12.09 12.00
N GLY A 43 -0.83 12.04 11.04
CA GLY A 43 -0.93 12.70 9.75
C GLY A 43 -1.95 12.04 8.82
N LEU A 44 -2.42 12.82 7.85
CA LEU A 44 -3.39 12.41 6.84
C LEU A 44 -2.69 12.26 5.49
N LEU A 45 -2.80 11.09 4.89
CA LEU A 45 -2.36 10.77 3.53
C LEU A 45 -3.56 10.79 2.59
N ALA A 46 -3.42 11.49 1.47
CA ALA A 46 -4.42 11.57 0.42
C ALA A 46 -3.88 10.91 -0.85
N PHE A 47 -4.57 9.85 -1.29
CA PHE A 47 -4.25 9.11 -2.51
C PHE A 47 -5.32 9.35 -3.56
N ARG A 48 -4.94 9.76 -4.77
CA ARG A 48 -5.87 10.06 -5.86
C ARG A 48 -5.54 9.21 -7.08
N PHE A 49 -6.55 8.52 -7.58
CA PHE A 49 -6.51 7.70 -8.77
C PHE A 49 -7.39 8.33 -9.85
N PRO A 50 -7.21 7.97 -11.13
CA PRO A 50 -8.07 8.50 -12.20
C PRO A 50 -9.57 8.31 -11.95
N GLN A 51 -9.96 7.27 -11.20
CA GLN A 51 -11.35 6.90 -10.93
C GLN A 51 -11.75 7.03 -9.45
N GLY A 52 -11.10 7.92 -8.69
CA GLY A 52 -11.49 8.19 -7.29
C GLY A 52 -10.29 8.36 -6.38
N GLY A 53 -10.48 8.14 -5.09
CA GLY A 53 -9.41 8.30 -4.12
C GLY A 53 -9.85 7.86 -2.74
N PHE A 54 -8.88 7.86 -1.83
CA PHE A 54 -9.08 7.53 -0.44
C PHE A 54 -8.12 8.35 0.41
N ASP A 55 -8.58 8.68 1.61
CA ASP A 55 -7.77 9.34 2.61
C ASP A 55 -7.54 8.36 3.76
N MET A 56 -6.30 8.33 4.24
CA MET A 56 -5.89 7.44 5.31
C MET A 56 -5.15 8.20 6.39
N VAL A 57 -5.46 7.94 7.66
CA VAL A 57 -4.69 8.47 8.79
C VAL A 57 -3.61 7.48 9.18
N VAL A 58 -2.40 7.97 9.48
CA VAL A 58 -1.30 7.12 9.96
C VAL A 58 -1.49 6.84 11.44
N LEU A 59 -1.84 5.60 11.78
CA LEU A 59 -2.07 5.18 13.17
C LEU A 59 -0.77 4.79 13.88
N GLU A 60 0.10 4.06 13.19
CA GLU A 60 1.36 3.57 13.74
C GLU A 60 2.45 3.63 12.67
N SER A 61 3.66 4.00 13.09
CA SER A 61 4.85 3.96 12.25
C SER A 61 6.07 3.62 13.10
N GLU A 62 6.57 2.39 12.95
CA GLU A 62 7.74 1.86 13.62
C GLU A 62 8.84 1.59 12.58
N PRO A 63 9.95 2.36 12.58
CA PRO A 63 11.04 2.23 11.62
C PRO A 63 11.52 0.81 11.39
N GLY A 64 11.52 0.40 10.13
CA GLY A 64 11.99 -0.92 9.68
C GLY A 64 11.12 -2.11 10.12
N ARG A 65 9.95 -1.88 10.73
CA ARG A 65 9.16 -2.95 11.34
C ARG A 65 7.69 -2.94 11.00
N LYS A 66 6.99 -1.83 11.20
CA LYS A 66 5.52 -1.81 11.13
C LYS A 66 4.99 -0.46 10.70
N VAL A 67 3.96 -0.47 9.87
CA VAL A 67 3.17 0.72 9.52
C VAL A 67 1.69 0.34 9.51
N VAL A 68 0.83 1.20 10.04
CA VAL A 68 -0.62 1.00 10.04
C VAL A 68 -1.31 2.29 9.63
N TRP A 69 -2.22 2.18 8.67
CA TRP A 69 -3.12 3.25 8.27
C TRP A 69 -4.56 2.85 8.49
N GLU A 70 -5.42 3.80 8.80
CA GLU A 70 -6.87 3.64 8.82
C GLU A 70 -7.49 4.45 7.69
N VAL A 71 -8.41 3.85 6.94
CA VAL A 71 -9.13 4.55 5.88
C VAL A 71 -10.24 5.40 6.48
N VAL A 72 -10.18 6.70 6.26
CA VAL A 72 -11.13 7.68 6.83
C VAL A 72 -12.04 8.33 5.78
N ASP A 73 -11.69 8.23 4.50
CA ASP A 73 -12.52 8.65 3.37
C ASP A 73 -12.28 7.78 2.14
N GLY A 74 -13.27 7.66 1.26
CA GLY A 74 -13.23 6.84 0.05
C GLY A 74 -14.44 5.92 -0.11
N PRO A 75 -14.29 4.75 -0.78
CA PRO A 75 -15.35 3.76 -0.91
C PRO A 75 -15.93 3.32 0.44
N GLU A 76 -17.25 3.15 0.52
CA GLU A 76 -17.95 2.83 1.78
C GLU A 76 -17.45 1.50 2.40
N GLU A 77 -17.02 0.55 1.57
CA GLU A 77 -16.47 -0.72 2.01
C GLU A 77 -15.08 -0.62 2.64
N TRP A 78 -14.34 0.46 2.37
CA TRP A 78 -13.02 0.71 2.95
C TRP A 78 -13.09 1.58 4.20
N ILE A 79 -14.06 2.48 4.36
CA ILE A 79 -14.09 3.40 5.51
C ILE A 79 -14.12 2.59 6.84
N GLY A 80 -13.15 2.87 7.72
CA GLY A 80 -12.95 2.19 9.00
C GLY A 80 -12.16 0.88 8.93
N THR A 81 -11.69 0.46 7.76
CA THR A 81 -10.72 -0.64 7.62
C THR A 81 -9.31 -0.16 7.90
N THR A 82 -8.39 -1.10 8.14
CA THR A 82 -6.98 -0.80 8.36
C THR A 82 -6.09 -1.46 7.31
N VAL A 83 -5.07 -0.72 6.85
CA VAL A 83 -4.01 -1.22 5.98
C VAL A 83 -2.74 -1.35 6.81
N ARG A 84 -2.29 -2.59 7.01
CA ARG A 84 -1.15 -2.97 7.85
C ARG A 84 -0.01 -3.51 7.01
N TRP A 85 1.19 -3.05 7.37
CA TRP A 85 2.46 -3.50 6.80
C TRP A 85 3.36 -3.98 7.92
N GLU A 86 3.86 -5.20 7.81
CA GLU A 86 4.96 -5.69 8.66
C GLU A 86 6.17 -6.01 7.82
N LEU A 87 7.32 -5.54 8.28
CA LEU A 87 8.60 -5.67 7.61
C LEU A 87 9.53 -6.51 8.47
N ARG A 88 10.30 -7.40 7.83
CA ARG A 88 11.41 -8.09 8.48
C ARG A 88 12.49 -8.47 7.49
N GLN A 89 13.73 -8.43 7.94
CA GLN A 89 14.84 -9.05 7.22
C GLN A 89 14.76 -10.58 7.33
N ASP A 90 14.98 -11.27 6.21
CA ASP A 90 15.01 -12.73 6.10
C ASP A 90 16.11 -13.15 5.12
N GLY A 91 17.35 -13.28 5.63
CA GLY A 91 18.52 -13.54 4.80
C GLY A 91 18.76 -12.41 3.79
N GLU A 92 18.78 -12.74 2.50
CA GLU A 92 18.96 -11.78 1.39
C GLU A 92 17.67 -11.04 1.01
N TYR A 93 16.56 -11.32 1.70
CA TYR A 93 15.27 -10.73 1.42
C TYR A 93 14.81 -9.79 2.53
N VAL A 94 14.15 -8.71 2.14
CA VAL A 94 13.17 -8.03 3.00
C VAL A 94 11.80 -8.64 2.69
N ILE A 95 11.10 -9.09 3.73
CA ILE A 95 9.75 -9.63 3.63
C ILE A 95 8.76 -8.57 4.08
N VAL A 96 7.76 -8.33 3.23
CA VAL A 96 6.59 -7.51 3.55
C VAL A 96 5.40 -8.45 3.72
N LEU A 97 4.78 -8.39 4.90
CA LEU A 97 3.47 -8.96 5.17
C LEU A 97 2.45 -7.82 5.11
N PHE A 98 1.57 -7.90 4.13
CA PHE A 98 0.51 -6.94 3.90
C PHE A 98 -0.81 -7.50 4.40
N ALA A 99 -1.60 -6.67 5.06
CA ALA A 99 -2.98 -6.97 5.38
C ALA A 99 -3.87 -5.73 5.17
N HIS A 100 -5.00 -5.91 4.51
CA HIS A 100 -6.10 -4.96 4.52
C HIS A 100 -7.27 -5.61 5.26
N GLU A 101 -7.49 -5.15 6.49
CA GLU A 101 -8.23 -5.84 7.54
C GLU A 101 -9.53 -5.10 7.88
N GLY A 102 -10.53 -5.84 8.32
CA GLY A 102 -11.78 -5.26 8.82
C GLY A 102 -12.92 -5.15 7.79
N TRP A 103 -12.81 -5.83 6.64
CA TRP A 103 -13.90 -5.86 5.67
C TRP A 103 -15.15 -6.51 6.28
N ARG A 104 -16.30 -5.84 6.12
CA ARG A 104 -17.60 -6.29 6.64
C ARG A 104 -18.07 -7.56 5.95
N GLU A 105 -18.01 -7.60 4.62
CA GLU A 105 -18.53 -8.68 3.79
C GLU A 105 -17.63 -8.92 2.55
N PRO A 106 -17.53 -10.16 2.06
CA PRO A 106 -16.72 -10.50 0.90
C PRO A 106 -17.44 -10.20 -0.42
N VAL A 107 -17.74 -8.93 -0.67
CA VAL A 107 -18.36 -8.45 -1.92
C VAL A 107 -17.39 -8.56 -3.10
N GLU A 108 -17.89 -8.48 -4.33
CA GLU A 108 -17.05 -8.51 -5.55
C GLU A 108 -15.95 -7.44 -5.51
N PHE A 109 -16.25 -6.26 -4.94
CA PHE A 109 -15.28 -5.20 -4.75
C PHE A 109 -14.08 -5.64 -3.89
N MET A 110 -14.28 -6.45 -2.84
CA MET A 110 -13.17 -7.01 -2.04
C MET A 110 -12.26 -7.89 -2.91
N SER A 111 -12.84 -8.68 -3.82
CA SER A 111 -12.08 -9.55 -4.73
C SER A 111 -11.30 -8.74 -5.76
N HIS A 112 -11.90 -7.68 -6.29
CA HIS A 112 -11.22 -6.71 -7.13
C HIS A 112 -10.03 -6.06 -6.39
N CYS A 113 -10.27 -5.55 -5.18
CA CYS A 113 -9.24 -4.94 -4.34
C CYS A 113 -8.10 -5.92 -4.02
N SER A 114 -8.39 -7.20 -3.77
CA SER A 114 -7.34 -8.19 -3.53
C SER A 114 -6.40 -8.33 -4.74
N THR A 115 -6.95 -8.33 -5.96
CA THR A 115 -6.13 -8.39 -7.18
C THR A 115 -5.35 -7.10 -7.38
N LYS A 116 -5.96 -5.92 -7.13
CA LYS A 116 -5.26 -4.63 -7.20
C LYS A 116 -4.11 -4.54 -6.19
N TRP A 117 -4.31 -4.96 -4.94
CA TRP A 117 -3.26 -4.99 -3.94
C TRP A 117 -2.10 -5.88 -4.38
N ALA A 118 -2.36 -7.07 -4.92
CA ALA A 118 -1.31 -7.93 -5.44
C ALA A 118 -0.50 -7.26 -6.57
N THR A 119 -1.16 -6.57 -7.52
CA THR A 119 -0.49 -5.81 -8.59
C THR A 119 0.43 -4.72 -8.02
N PHE A 120 -0.06 -3.93 -7.07
CA PHE A 120 0.73 -2.85 -6.50
C PHE A 120 1.84 -3.32 -5.57
N LEU A 121 1.69 -4.48 -4.92
CA LEU A 121 2.80 -5.11 -4.18
C LEU A 121 3.94 -5.54 -5.13
N VAL A 122 3.61 -5.92 -6.36
CA VAL A 122 4.63 -6.14 -7.41
C VAL A 122 5.28 -4.82 -7.83
N SER A 123 4.51 -3.75 -7.98
CA SER A 123 5.03 -2.39 -8.23
C SER A 123 5.99 -1.92 -7.12
N LEU A 124 5.63 -2.10 -5.84
CA LEU A 124 6.50 -1.78 -4.70
C LEU A 124 7.82 -2.57 -4.75
N LYS A 125 7.73 -3.87 -5.05
CA LYS A 125 8.93 -4.70 -5.23
C LYS A 125 9.82 -4.17 -6.37
N GLN A 126 9.23 -3.78 -7.50
CA GLN A 126 10.00 -3.23 -8.62
C GLN A 126 10.67 -1.91 -8.26
N LEU A 127 9.95 -1.00 -7.58
CA LEU A 127 10.49 0.26 -7.10
C LEU A 127 11.73 0.03 -6.24
N VAL A 128 11.63 -0.86 -5.25
CA VAL A 128 12.74 -1.14 -4.32
C VAL A 128 13.90 -1.83 -5.02
N GLU A 129 13.65 -2.79 -5.92
CA GLU A 129 14.72 -3.59 -6.53
C GLU A 129 15.41 -2.88 -7.70
N THR A 130 14.72 -1.96 -8.38
CA THR A 130 15.19 -1.37 -9.64
C THR A 130 15.18 0.16 -9.68
N GLY A 131 14.56 0.80 -8.69
CA GLY A 131 14.34 2.25 -8.66
C GLY A 131 13.13 2.72 -9.48
N ALA A 132 12.37 1.82 -10.11
CA ALA A 132 11.19 2.16 -10.90
C ALA A 132 10.02 1.21 -10.57
N GLY A 133 8.92 1.78 -10.05
CA GLY A 133 7.64 1.09 -9.90
C GLY A 133 6.70 1.34 -11.08
N ALA A 134 5.46 0.88 -10.94
CA ALA A 134 4.35 1.13 -11.85
C ALA A 134 3.14 1.69 -11.06
N PRO A 135 3.24 2.93 -10.53
CA PRO A 135 2.14 3.58 -9.83
C PRO A 135 1.02 3.97 -10.81
N ALA A 136 -0.20 4.14 -10.32
CA ALA A 136 -1.26 4.72 -11.13
C ALA A 136 -0.88 6.15 -11.60
N PRO A 137 -1.16 6.53 -12.85
CA PRO A 137 -2.01 5.84 -13.84
C PRO A 137 -1.28 4.81 -14.74
N ASP A 138 0.00 4.55 -14.52
CA ASP A 138 0.83 3.64 -15.32
C ASP A 138 0.79 2.19 -14.82
N ASP A 139 -0.10 1.89 -13.86
CA ASP A 139 -0.27 0.57 -13.28
C ASP A 139 -0.89 -0.44 -14.26
N LEU A 140 -0.78 -1.72 -13.94
CA LEU A 140 -1.46 -2.75 -14.72
C LEU A 140 -2.98 -2.57 -14.59
N ALA A 141 -3.61 -2.17 -15.70
CA ALA A 141 -5.06 -2.10 -15.82
C ALA A 141 -5.67 -3.51 -15.70
N ILE A 142 -6.50 -3.70 -14.67
CA ILE A 142 -7.22 -4.96 -14.40
C ILE A 142 -8.71 -4.76 -14.16
N SER A 143 -9.21 -3.51 -14.18
CA SER A 143 -10.64 -3.20 -14.09
C SER A 143 -11.23 -2.99 -15.48
N ASP A 144 -12.44 -3.47 -15.68
CA ASP A 144 -13.36 -3.05 -16.73
C ASP A 144 -14.39 -2.02 -16.22
N TRP A 145 -14.29 -1.65 -14.95
CA TRP A 145 -15.06 -0.58 -14.32
C TRP A 145 -14.41 0.75 -14.72
N HIS A 146 -15.22 1.62 -15.34
CA HIS A 146 -14.86 2.93 -15.88
C HIS A 146 -15.81 3.99 -15.30
#